data_AF-A0A7X1TZT5-F1
#
_entry.id   AF-A0A7X1TZT5-F1
#
_cell.length_a   1.000
_cell.length_b   1.000
_cell.length_c   1.000
_cell.angle_alpha   90.00
_cell.angle_beta   90.00
_cell.angle_gamma   90.00
#
_symmetry.space_group_name_H-M   'P 1'
#
loop_
_entity.id
_entity.type
_entity.pdbx_description
1 polymer ?
#
loop_
_entity_poly.entity_id
_entity_poly.type
_entity_poly.pdbx_seq_one_letter_code
_entity_poly.pdbx_strand_id
1 'polypeptide(L)'
;MKDLVAFVEDRQTAPLGYGVYFDESETQMTVVQVHANSASLERHMVVAGPAFPKFKDFVNLHEIDVYGEPSEHLRNLLRQKAEMLGNGMLVVHKLQTGRGIEAADLSRPP
;
A
#
# COMPACT_ATOMS: atom_id res chain seq x y z
N MET A 1 14.32 6.11 -6.77
CA MET A 1 13.10 6.44 -6.00
C MET A 1 12.09 7.23 -6.83
N LYS A 2 12.53 8.25 -7.58
CA LYS A 2 11.69 8.97 -8.55
C LYS A 2 11.08 8.06 -9.62
N ASP A 3 11.79 7.02 -10.05
CA ASP A 3 11.30 6.11 -11.11
C ASP A 3 10.11 5.24 -10.66
N LEU A 4 10.05 4.87 -9.38
CA LEU A 4 8.93 4.10 -8.83
C LEU A 4 7.69 4.97 -8.64
N VAL A 5 7.88 6.20 -8.15
CA VAL A 5 6.81 7.18 -7.96
C VAL A 5 6.23 7.60 -9.32
N ALA A 6 7.08 7.98 -10.27
CA ALA A 6 6.65 8.38 -11.62
C ALA A 6 5.94 7.25 -12.39
N PHE A 7 6.37 6.00 -12.22
CA PHE A 7 5.72 4.84 -12.83
C PHE A 7 4.29 4.61 -12.27
N VAL A 8 4.04 4.98 -11.02
CA VAL A 8 2.74 4.82 -10.36
C VAL A 8 1.78 5.98 -10.67
N GLU A 9 2.30 7.17 -10.99
CA GLU A 9 1.51 8.39 -11.19
C GLU A 9 0.89 8.53 -12.61
N ASP A 10 1.48 7.96 -13.66
CA ASP A 10 1.18 8.32 -15.06
C ASP A 10 -0.19 7.85 -15.64
N ARG A 11 -1.04 7.09 -14.92
CA ARG A 11 -2.30 6.56 -15.52
C ARG A 11 -3.52 6.43 -14.60
N GLN A 12 -4.11 7.52 -14.12
CA GLN A 12 -5.45 7.56 -13.48
C GLN A 12 -5.73 6.49 -12.37
N THR A 13 -4.69 5.88 -11.81
CA THR A 13 -4.72 4.79 -10.81
C THR A 13 -3.69 5.01 -9.72
N ALA A 14 -3.33 6.27 -9.47
CA ALA A 14 -2.49 6.59 -8.34
C ALA A 14 -3.25 6.22 -7.04
N PRO A 15 -2.55 5.68 -6.03
CA PRO A 15 -3.08 5.62 -4.68
C PRO A 15 -3.62 7.01 -4.28
N LEU A 16 -4.69 7.05 -3.48
CA LEU A 16 -5.14 8.28 -2.81
C LEU A 16 -4.04 8.86 -1.92
N GLY A 17 -3.12 8.01 -1.45
CA GLY A 17 -1.91 8.42 -0.76
C GLY A 17 -0.80 7.39 -0.96
N TYR A 18 0.42 7.87 -1.16
CA TYR A 18 1.61 7.05 -1.27
C TYR A 18 2.72 7.69 -0.46
N GLY A 19 3.29 6.94 0.49
CA GLY A 19 4.37 7.40 1.34
C GLY A 19 5.42 6.32 1.53
N VAL A 20 6.69 6.73 1.59
CA VAL A 20 7.81 5.88 1.93
C VAL A 20 8.49 6.48 3.14
N TYR A 21 8.59 5.70 4.20
CA TYR A 21 9.14 6.11 5.48
C TYR A 21 10.28 5.18 5.85
N PHE A 22 11.26 5.72 6.55
CA PHE A 22 12.39 4.97 7.09
C PHE A 22 12.39 5.14 8.61
N ASP A 23 12.87 4.12 9.31
CA ASP A 23 13.21 4.23 10.74
C ASP A 23 14.42 5.15 10.94
N GLU A 24 14.74 5.47 12.19
CA GLU A 24 15.86 6.37 12.53
C GLU A 24 17.21 5.83 12.05
N SER A 25 17.38 4.50 11.99
CA SER A 25 18.59 3.84 11.50
C SER A 25 18.65 3.67 9.99
N GLU A 26 17.62 4.09 9.25
CA GLU A 26 17.47 3.93 7.80
C GLU A 26 17.58 2.48 7.30
N THR A 27 17.35 1.52 8.19
CA THR A 27 17.44 0.07 7.92
C THR A 27 16.09 -0.55 7.59
N GLN A 28 15.01 0.06 8.08
CA GLN A 28 13.66 -0.44 7.87
C GLN A 28 12.85 0.57 7.07
N MET A 29 12.36 0.13 5.92
CA MET A 29 11.50 0.92 5.05
C MET A 29 10.04 0.48 5.21
N THR A 30 9.14 1.43 5.41
CA THR A 30 7.69 1.22 5.39
C THR A 30 7.09 1.97 4.22
N VAL A 31 6.39 1.25 3.34
CA VAL A 31 5.62 1.84 2.24
C VAL A 31 4.14 1.83 2.62
N VAL A 32 3.53 3.01 2.67
CA VAL A 32 2.10 3.16 2.93
C VAL A 32 1.40 3.52 1.63
N GLN A 33 0.39 2.74 1.26
CA GLN A 33 -0.45 2.98 0.10
C GLN A 33 -1.92 3.03 0.53
N VAL A 34 -2.62 4.10 0.17
CA VAL A 34 -4.05 4.24 0.42
C VAL A 34 -4.77 4.16 -0.92
N HIS A 35 -5.71 3.25 -1.05
CA HIS A 35 -6.48 3.05 -2.27
C HIS A 35 -7.97 3.27 -2.00
N ALA A 36 -8.69 3.80 -3.00
CA ALA A 36 -10.13 4.04 -2.87
C ALA A 36 -10.94 2.75 -2.64
N ASN A 37 -10.45 1.62 -3.17
CA ASN A 37 -11.04 0.30 -3.02
C ASN A 37 -10.03 -0.80 -3.42
N SER A 38 -10.40 -2.07 -3.19
CA SER A 38 -9.57 -3.24 -3.55
C SER A 38 -9.19 -3.28 -5.04
N ALA A 39 -10.09 -2.88 -5.95
CA ALA A 39 -9.82 -2.93 -7.39
C ALA A 39 -8.69 -1.96 -7.80
N SER A 40 -8.58 -0.82 -7.12
CA SER A 40 -7.48 0.13 -7.34
C SER A 40 -6.12 -0.47 -6.96
N LEU A 41 -6.00 -1.13 -5.80
CA LEU A 41 -4.76 -1.80 -5.39
C LEU A 41 -4.46 -3.02 -6.27
N GLU A 42 -5.48 -3.77 -6.68
CA GLU A 42 -5.31 -4.89 -7.61
C GLU A 42 -4.72 -4.42 -8.94
N ARG A 43 -5.26 -3.33 -9.51
CA ARG A 43 -4.70 -2.74 -10.73
C ARG A 43 -3.28 -2.21 -10.53
N HIS A 44 -2.98 -1.61 -9.37
CA HIS A 44 -1.60 -1.24 -9.02
C HIS A 44 -0.67 -2.46 -9.03
N MET A 45 -1.09 -3.58 -8.43
CA MET A 45 -0.31 -4.82 -8.40
C MET A 45 -0.09 -5.43 -9.79
N VAL A 46 -1.06 -5.35 -10.70
CA VAL A 46 -0.90 -5.82 -12.09
C VAL A 46 0.10 -4.95 -12.85
N VAL A 47 0.05 -3.62 -12.67
CA VAL A 47 0.92 -2.68 -13.38
C VAL A 47 2.34 -2.65 -12.80
N ALA A 48 2.48 -2.60 -11.48
CA ALA A 48 3.76 -2.53 -10.77
C ALA A 48 4.41 -3.90 -10.53
N GLY A 49 3.63 -4.98 -10.55
CA GLY A 49 4.08 -6.36 -10.36
C GLY A 49 5.37 -6.72 -11.09
N PRO A 50 5.46 -6.48 -12.41
CA PRO A 50 6.65 -6.80 -13.20
C PRO A 50 7.92 -6.03 -12.81
N ALA A 51 7.80 -4.92 -12.06
CA ALA A 51 8.95 -4.16 -11.59
C ALA A 51 9.55 -4.72 -10.30
N PHE A 52 8.78 -5.44 -9.47
CA PHE A 52 9.22 -5.94 -8.17
C PHE A 52 10.49 -6.82 -8.20
N PRO A 53 10.71 -7.72 -9.18
CA PRO A 53 11.92 -8.55 -9.22
C PRO A 53 13.22 -7.75 -9.22
N LYS A 54 13.21 -6.50 -9.71
CA LYS A 54 14.39 -5.62 -9.75
C LYS A 54 14.85 -5.20 -8.35
N PHE A 55 14.00 -5.33 -7.35
CA PHE A 55 14.28 -4.90 -5.97
C PHE A 55 14.69 -6.05 -5.05
N LYS A 56 14.58 -7.31 -5.50
CA LYS A 56 14.80 -8.50 -4.65
C LYS A 56 16.19 -8.54 -3.97
N ASP A 57 17.20 -7.96 -4.61
CA ASP A 57 18.58 -7.96 -4.11
C ASP A 57 18.86 -6.76 -3.18
N PHE A 58 17.90 -5.84 -3.03
CA PHE A 58 18.04 -4.60 -2.26
C PHE A 58 17.13 -4.55 -1.04
N VAL A 59 16.03 -5.30 -1.04
CA VAL A 59 15.06 -5.29 0.06
C VAL A 59 14.69 -6.71 0.43
N ASN A 60 14.46 -6.92 1.72
CA ASN A 60 13.81 -8.10 2.26
C ASN A 60 12.44 -7.70 2.81
N LEU A 61 11.35 -8.13 2.18
CA LEU A 61 10.00 -7.79 2.60
C LEU A 61 9.64 -8.58 3.86
N HIS A 62 9.47 -7.87 4.97
CA HIS A 62 9.14 -8.48 6.26
C HIS A 62 7.63 -8.77 6.40
N GLU A 63 6.79 -7.80 6.04
CA GLU A 63 5.35 -7.88 6.26
C GLU A 63 4.58 -7.02 5.26
N ILE A 64 3.34 -7.42 4.98
CA ILE A 64 2.33 -6.65 4.28
C ILE A 64 1.07 -6.64 5.15
N ASP A 65 0.71 -5.48 5.68
CA ASP A 65 -0.56 -5.25 6.34
C ASP A 65 -1.60 -4.66 5.37
N VAL A 66 -2.75 -5.31 5.27
CA VAL A 66 -3.89 -4.81 4.50
C VAL A 66 -5.04 -4.50 5.44
N TYR A 67 -5.43 -3.24 5.52
CA TYR A 67 -6.60 -2.79 6.26
C TYR A 67 -7.81 -2.69 5.33
N GLY A 68 -8.80 -3.55 5.51
CA GLY A 68 -10.01 -3.63 4.68
C GLY A 68 -10.33 -5.04 4.18
N GLU A 69 -11.07 -5.12 3.09
CA GLU A 69 -11.55 -6.39 2.51
C GLU A 69 -11.00 -6.58 1.08
N PRO A 70 -9.77 -7.09 0.91
CA PRO A 70 -9.19 -7.33 -0.41
C PRO A 70 -9.89 -8.49 -1.14
N SER A 71 -9.96 -8.46 -2.46
CA SER A 71 -10.41 -9.61 -3.27
C SER A 71 -9.50 -10.83 -3.03
N GLU A 72 -9.98 -12.06 -3.29
CA GLU A 72 -9.10 -13.24 -3.26
C GLU A 72 -7.96 -13.14 -4.27
N HIS A 73 -8.22 -12.57 -5.44
CA HIS A 73 -7.21 -12.36 -6.47
C HIS A 73 -6.09 -11.43 -5.96
N LEU A 74 -6.46 -10.29 -5.36
CA LEU A 74 -5.50 -9.36 -4.77
C LEU A 74 -4.69 -10.03 -3.64
N ARG A 75 -5.31 -10.84 -2.78
CA ARG A 75 -4.57 -11.59 -1.74
C ARG A 75 -3.50 -12.50 -2.36
N ASN A 76 -3.81 -13.16 -3.47
CA ASN A 76 -2.85 -14.02 -4.16
C ASN A 76 -1.69 -13.20 -4.78
N LEU A 77 -1.98 -12.06 -5.40
CA LEU A 77 -0.94 -11.15 -5.92
C LEU A 77 -0.01 -10.64 -4.79
N LEU A 78 -0.58 -10.31 -3.62
CA LEU A 78 0.20 -9.86 -2.47
C LEU A 78 1.07 -10.97 -1.87
N ARG A 79 0.57 -12.21 -1.81
CA ARG A 79 1.38 -13.37 -1.40
C ARG A 79 2.55 -13.61 -2.36
N GLN A 80 2.29 -13.58 -3.66
CA GLN A 80 3.34 -13.72 -4.67
C GLN A 80 4.42 -12.63 -4.55
N LYS A 81 4.01 -11.39 -4.28
CA LYS A 81 4.95 -10.30 -4.00
C LYS A 81 5.78 -10.58 -2.74
N ALA A 82 5.15 -11.10 -1.69
CA ALA A 82 5.85 -11.41 -0.44
C ALA A 82 6.87 -12.54 -0.63
N GLU A 83 6.49 -13.62 -1.32
CA GLU A 83 7.39 -14.73 -1.66
C GLU A 83 8.59 -14.24 -2.50
N MET A 84 8.32 -13.40 -3.49
CA MET A 84 9.35 -12.84 -4.38
C MET A 84 10.40 -11.98 -3.66
N LEU A 85 10.00 -11.28 -2.59
CA LEU A 85 10.82 -10.25 -1.95
C LEU A 85 11.36 -10.65 -0.57
N GLY A 86 11.15 -11.87 -0.08
CA GLY A 86 11.68 -12.27 1.24
C GLY A 86 10.86 -13.27 2.04
N ASN A 87 9.73 -13.73 1.51
CA ASN A 87 8.72 -14.55 2.21
C ASN A 87 8.08 -13.84 3.41
N GLY A 88 7.83 -12.54 3.28
CA GLY A 88 7.14 -11.75 4.30
C GLY A 88 5.72 -12.23 4.59
N MET A 89 5.20 -11.89 5.77
CA MET A 89 3.84 -12.24 6.17
C MET A 89 2.81 -11.32 5.48
N LEU A 90 1.65 -11.87 5.10
CA LEU A 90 0.48 -11.08 4.68
C LEU A 90 -0.58 -11.15 5.78
N VAL A 91 -0.87 -10.01 6.41
CA VAL A 91 -1.92 -9.88 7.42
C VAL A 91 -3.06 -9.03 6.87
N VAL A 92 -4.29 -9.53 6.99
CA VAL A 92 -5.48 -8.77 6.59
C VAL A 92 -6.28 -8.40 7.83
N HIS A 93 -6.33 -7.11 8.10
CA HIS A 93 -7.07 -6.51 9.20
C HIS A 93 -8.46 -6.12 8.70
N LYS A 94 -9.51 -6.71 9.29
CA LYS A 94 -10.88 -6.26 9.02
C LYS A 94 -11.02 -4.83 9.55
N LEU A 95 -11.59 -3.94 8.74
CA LEU A 95 -11.87 -2.58 9.17
C LEU A 95 -12.78 -2.62 10.41
N GLN A 96 -12.24 -2.24 11.55
CA GLN A 96 -13.05 -1.93 12.71
C GLN A 96 -13.58 -0.51 12.51
N THR A 97 -14.89 -0.30 12.69
CA THR A 97 -15.56 0.97 12.41
C THR A 97 -14.86 2.12 13.15
N GLY A 98 -14.00 2.85 12.45
CA GLY A 98 -13.47 4.13 12.90
C GLY A 98 -14.59 5.16 12.85
N ARG A 99 -14.89 5.80 13.98
CA ARG A 99 -15.75 6.99 13.97
C ARG A 99 -15.05 8.04 13.11
N GLY A 100 -15.69 8.45 12.03
CA GLY A 100 -15.33 9.70 11.36
C GLY A 100 -15.39 10.82 12.38
N ILE A 101 -14.41 11.73 12.36
CA ILE A 101 -14.54 13.00 13.05
C ILE A 101 -15.70 13.69 12.35
N GLU A 102 -16.88 13.68 12.99
CA GLU A 102 -18.03 14.43 12.56
C GLU A 102 -17.56 15.88 12.42
N ALA A 103 -17.66 16.44 11.21
CA ALA A 103 -17.21 17.79 10.93
C ALA A 103 -17.83 18.69 12.00
N ALA A 104 -16.97 19.25 12.87
CA ALA A 104 -17.41 20.17 13.90
C ALA A 104 -18.23 21.25 13.20
N ASP A 105 -19.49 21.34 13.60
CA ASP A 105 -20.46 22.28 13.10
C ASP A 105 -19.89 23.70 13.18
N LEU A 106 -19.48 24.24 12.03
CA LEU A 106 -18.96 25.59 11.89
C LEU A 106 -20.08 26.65 11.91
N SER A 107 -21.32 26.30 12.31
CA SER A 107 -22.43 27.24 12.37
C SER A 107 -22.50 28.09 13.64
N ARG A 108 -21.39 28.27 14.38
CA ARG A 108 -21.36 29.22 15.50
C ARG A 108 -20.76 30.57 15.07
N PRO A 109 -21.55 31.67 15.02
CA PRO A 109 -21.00 33.01 14.89
C PRO A 109 -20.39 33.47 16.25
N PRO A 110 -19.52 34.51 16.25
CA PRO A 110 -18.66 34.87 17.39
C PRO A 110 -19.42 35.25 18.67
#